data_AF-A0A485BY82-F1
#
_entry.id   AF-A0A485BY82-F1
#
_cell.length_a   1.000
_cell.length_b   1.000
_cell.length_c   1.000
_cell.angle_alpha   90.00
_cell.angle_beta   90.00
_cell.angle_gamma   90.00
#
_symmetry.space_group_name_H-M   'P 1'
#
loop_
_entity.id
_entity.type
_entity.pdbx_description
1 polymer ?
#
loop_
_entity_poly.entity_id
_entity_poly.type
_entity_poly.pdbx_seq_one_letter_code
_entity_poly.pdbx_strand_id
1 'polypeptide(L)'
;MGTLAAFATFGVGFLFRPLGGIIFGHFGDRLGRKRMLMMTVWMMGIATACIGLLPSFNQIGWWAPVLLVLLRAIQGFAVGGEWGGAALLAVESAPKNKKAFYSSGVQIGYGVGLLLATGLVSLISANTSDEQFLSWGWRLPFLFSVVLVLAALWIRNGMSESAEFEHQQQKKMPAAAKKRLPVVEALFRHPGAFLLIIALRLCELLTMYIVTAFALNYSTQNLGLPRELFLNIGLLVGGISCLTIPCFAWLADRFGRRRIYITGALIGTPERLPVLYGP
;
A
#
# COMPACT_ATOMS: atom_id res chain seq x y z
N MET A 1 -9.97 25.52 0.94
CA MET A 1 -8.70 25.35 1.70
C MET A 1 -8.49 23.92 2.23
N GLY A 2 -9.50 23.25 2.81
CA GLY A 2 -9.35 21.89 3.34
C GLY A 2 -8.95 20.81 2.31
N THR A 3 -9.45 20.88 1.08
CA THR A 3 -9.18 19.87 0.05
C THR A 3 -7.72 19.90 -0.44
N LEU A 4 -7.15 21.10 -0.65
CA LEU A 4 -5.74 21.28 -1.04
C LEU A 4 -4.78 20.82 0.06
N ALA A 5 -5.09 21.11 1.33
CA ALA A 5 -4.31 20.64 2.47
C ALA A 5 -4.43 19.11 2.65
N ALA A 6 -5.60 18.52 2.40
CA ALA A 6 -5.80 17.07 2.38
C ALA A 6 -4.96 16.41 1.26
N PHE A 7 -5.01 16.94 0.03
CA PHE A 7 -4.20 16.45 -1.08
C PHE A 7 -2.70 16.60 -0.83
N ALA A 8 -2.26 17.71 -0.23
CA ALA A 8 -0.86 17.90 0.16
C ALA A 8 -0.41 16.87 1.20
N THR A 9 -1.24 16.60 2.22
CA THR A 9 -0.98 15.57 3.24
C THR A 9 -0.91 14.17 2.64
N PHE A 10 -1.78 13.86 1.68
CA PHE A 10 -1.69 12.63 0.89
C PHE A 10 -0.40 12.59 0.06
N GLY A 11 -0.07 13.66 -0.64
CA GLY A 11 1.11 13.78 -1.51
C GLY A 11 2.43 13.57 -0.79
N VAL A 12 2.58 14.10 0.43
CA VAL A 12 3.77 13.87 1.26
C VAL A 12 3.97 12.38 1.53
N GLY A 13 2.90 11.65 1.87
CA GLY A 13 2.99 10.20 2.05
C GLY A 13 3.51 9.46 0.81
N PHE A 14 3.15 9.90 -0.40
CA PHE A 14 3.66 9.30 -1.64
C PHE A 14 5.12 9.62 -1.91
N LEU A 15 5.56 10.84 -1.61
CA LEU A 15 6.94 11.26 -1.82
C LEU A 15 7.92 10.42 -0.97
N PHE A 16 7.49 10.01 0.23
CA PHE A 16 8.32 9.21 1.13
C PHE A 16 8.32 7.70 0.82
N ARG A 17 7.38 7.19 0.01
CA ARG A 17 7.34 5.76 -0.36
C ARG A 17 8.58 5.30 -1.15
N PRO A 18 9.04 5.99 -2.21
CA PRO A 18 10.27 5.63 -2.90
C PRO A 18 11.49 5.61 -1.96
N LEU A 19 11.60 6.60 -1.07
CA LEU A 19 12.68 6.66 -0.08
C LEU A 19 12.65 5.43 0.84
N GLY A 20 11.46 5.04 1.31
CA GLY A 20 11.24 3.82 2.06
C GLY A 20 11.71 2.58 1.31
N GLY A 21 11.26 2.41 0.06
CA GLY A 21 11.64 1.26 -0.76
C GLY A 21 13.15 1.14 -0.99
N ILE A 22 13.83 2.27 -1.21
CA ILE A 22 15.29 2.29 -1.41
C ILE A 22 16.03 1.89 -0.12
N ILE A 23 15.65 2.47 1.01
CA ILE A 23 16.32 2.23 2.29
C ILE A 23 16.04 0.80 2.79
N PHE A 24 14.77 0.42 2.89
CA PHE A 24 14.41 -0.93 3.36
C PHE A 24 14.81 -2.03 2.38
N GLY A 25 14.87 -1.75 1.07
CA GLY A 25 15.45 -2.68 0.10
C GLY A 25 16.95 -2.89 0.33
N HIS A 26 17.71 -1.79 0.47
CA HIS A 26 19.15 -1.87 0.72
C HIS A 26 19.50 -2.60 2.02
N PHE A 27 18.80 -2.27 3.11
CA PHE A 27 19.01 -2.92 4.39
C PHE A 27 18.38 -4.32 4.46
N GLY A 28 17.35 -4.60 3.67
CA GLY A 28 16.73 -5.93 3.56
C GLY A 28 17.70 -6.97 3.01
N ASP A 29 18.49 -6.58 2.01
CA ASP A 29 19.53 -7.44 1.42
C ASP A 29 20.74 -7.65 2.34
N ARG A 30 20.98 -6.76 3.32
CA ARG A 30 22.16 -6.80 4.20
C ARG A 30 21.91 -7.32 5.61
N LEU A 31 20.78 -6.96 6.21
CA LEU A 31 20.47 -7.21 7.61
C LEU A 31 19.35 -8.25 7.80
N GLY A 32 18.71 -8.67 6.71
CA GLY A 32 17.65 -9.66 6.72
C GLY A 32 16.28 -9.06 6.38
N ARG A 33 15.57 -9.72 5.47
CA ARG A 33 14.29 -9.23 4.94
C ARG A 33 13.16 -9.31 5.94
N LYS A 34 13.14 -10.37 6.77
CA LYS A 34 12.16 -10.51 7.86
C LYS A 34 12.27 -9.34 8.84
N ARG A 35 13.49 -9.00 9.25
CA ARG A 35 13.74 -7.90 10.21
C ARG A 35 13.29 -6.55 9.67
N MET A 36 13.58 -6.26 8.39
CA MET A 36 13.10 -5.02 7.77
C MET A 36 11.58 -4.95 7.73
N LEU A 37 10.92 -6.04 7.34
CA LEU A 37 9.47 -6.16 7.32
C LEU A 37 8.84 -5.99 8.72
N MET A 38 9.48 -6.51 9.76
CA MET A 38 8.99 -6.27 11.13
C MET A 38 9.10 -4.80 11.54
N MET A 39 10.22 -4.13 11.19
CA MET A 39 10.40 -2.70 11.50
C MET A 39 9.40 -1.81 10.76
N THR A 40 9.11 -2.08 9.48
CA THR A 40 8.12 -1.33 8.71
C THR A 40 6.71 -1.48 9.29
N VAL A 41 6.32 -2.68 9.73
CA VAL A 41 5.02 -2.89 10.41
C VAL A 41 4.91 -2.15 11.73
N TRP A 42 5.96 -2.20 12.56
CA TRP A 42 6.01 -1.43 13.81
C TRP A 42 5.89 0.08 13.56
N MET A 43 6.70 0.59 12.64
CA MET A 43 6.73 2.01 12.31
C MET A 43 5.39 2.50 11.75
N MET A 44 4.77 1.73 10.86
CA MET A 44 3.45 2.03 10.33
C MET A 44 2.38 1.98 11.43
N GLY A 45 2.41 0.95 12.28
CA GLY A 45 1.44 0.77 13.36
C GLY A 45 1.47 1.89 14.40
N ILE A 46 2.66 2.23 14.89
CA ILE A 46 2.85 3.33 15.85
C ILE A 46 2.38 4.64 15.22
N ALA A 47 2.78 4.94 13.98
CA ALA A 47 2.35 6.16 13.31
C ALA A 47 0.82 6.21 13.14
N THR A 48 0.17 5.08 12.83
CA THR A 48 -1.30 5.00 12.69
C THR A 48 -2.02 5.23 14.02
N ALA A 49 -1.52 4.63 15.10
CA ALA A 49 -2.07 4.84 16.44
C ALA A 49 -1.90 6.30 16.89
N CYS A 50 -0.74 6.92 16.64
CA CYS A 50 -0.49 8.33 16.93
C CYS A 50 -1.43 9.27 16.16
N ILE A 51 -1.84 8.93 14.93
CA ILE A 51 -2.86 9.69 14.18
C ILE A 51 -4.21 9.64 14.90
N GLY A 52 -4.58 8.47 15.43
CA GLY A 52 -5.81 8.31 16.21
C GLY A 52 -5.81 9.11 17.52
N LEU A 53 -4.65 9.31 18.13
CA LEU A 53 -4.46 10.10 19.35
C LEU A 53 -4.25 11.59 19.10
N LEU A 54 -4.22 12.02 17.83
CA LEU A 54 -3.89 13.40 17.49
C LEU A 54 -4.95 14.38 18.04
N PRO A 55 -4.53 15.41 18.80
CA PRO A 55 -5.40 16.49 19.24
C PRO A 55 -5.98 17.27 18.05
N SER A 56 -7.16 17.88 18.24
CA SER A 56 -7.79 18.68 17.18
C SER A 56 -7.08 20.02 16.98
N PHE A 57 -7.33 20.67 15.83
CA PHE A 57 -6.80 22.01 15.55
C PHE A 57 -7.18 23.02 16.64
N ASN A 58 -8.35 22.88 17.26
CA ASN A 58 -8.80 23.75 18.34
C ASN A 58 -7.94 23.62 19.60
N GLN A 59 -7.23 22.50 19.80
CA GLN A 59 -6.41 22.25 20.99
C GLN A 59 -4.95 22.66 20.81
N ILE A 60 -4.36 22.38 19.64
CA ILE A 60 -2.91 22.57 19.41
C ILE A 60 -2.59 23.45 18.19
N GLY A 61 -3.60 24.05 17.57
CA GLY A 61 -3.46 24.94 16.42
C GLY A 61 -2.73 24.28 15.24
N TRP A 62 -1.80 25.02 14.63
CA TRP A 62 -1.02 24.58 13.47
C TRP A 62 -0.15 23.34 13.71
N TRP A 63 0.10 22.95 14.97
CA TRP A 63 0.82 21.71 15.25
C TRP A 63 0.02 20.46 14.87
N ALA A 64 -1.32 20.50 14.88
CA ALA A 64 -2.14 19.36 14.45
C ALA A 64 -1.86 18.95 13.00
N PRO A 65 -1.99 19.83 11.99
CA PRO A 65 -1.68 19.46 10.61
C PRO A 65 -0.20 19.12 10.40
N VAL A 66 0.73 19.79 11.09
CA VAL A 66 2.18 19.48 10.98
C VAL A 66 2.47 18.05 11.45
N LEU A 67 1.99 17.69 12.64
CA LEU A 67 2.15 16.34 13.18
C LEU A 67 1.46 15.30 12.30
N LEU A 68 0.26 15.60 11.78
CA LEU A 68 -0.44 14.72 10.86
C LEU A 68 0.39 14.46 9.58
N VAL A 69 0.99 15.50 9.00
CA VAL A 69 1.85 15.39 7.82
C VAL A 69 3.10 14.58 8.13
N LEU A 70 3.73 14.78 9.28
CA LEU A 70 4.90 14.00 9.72
C LEU A 70 4.55 12.51 9.90
N LEU A 71 3.46 12.21 10.58
CA LEU A 71 2.98 10.84 10.76
C LEU A 71 2.65 10.18 9.41
N ARG A 72 2.08 10.94 8.46
CA ARG A 72 1.83 10.48 7.09
C ARG A 72 3.10 10.25 6.30
N ALA A 73 4.13 11.07 6.48
CA ALA A 73 5.45 10.85 5.89
C ALA A 73 6.07 9.54 6.42
N ILE A 74 5.99 9.29 7.73
CA ILE A 74 6.47 8.05 8.37
C ILE A 74 5.69 6.82 7.86
N GLN A 75 4.35 6.91 7.76
CA GLN A 75 3.54 5.84 7.17
C GLN A 75 3.91 5.58 5.71
N GLY A 76 4.10 6.64 4.92
CA GLY A 76 4.54 6.54 3.53
C GLY A 76 5.89 5.83 3.40
N PHE A 77 6.85 6.24 4.23
CA PHE A 77 8.17 5.62 4.32
C PHE A 77 8.09 4.13 4.71
N ALA A 78 7.24 3.77 5.68
CA ALA A 78 7.03 2.38 6.09
C ALA A 78 6.44 1.52 4.95
N VAL A 79 5.37 1.99 4.33
CA VAL A 79 4.66 1.29 3.25
C VAL A 79 5.57 1.06 2.05
N GLY A 80 6.45 2.02 1.75
CA GLY A 80 7.42 1.93 0.65
C GLY A 80 8.34 0.72 0.77
N GLY A 81 8.84 0.43 1.97
CA GLY A 81 9.66 -0.76 2.24
C GLY A 81 8.84 -2.04 2.35
N GLU A 82 7.67 -1.93 2.99
CA GLU A 82 6.80 -3.05 3.33
C GLU A 82 6.28 -3.78 2.08
N TRP A 83 5.72 -3.06 1.12
CA TRP A 83 5.08 -3.67 -0.05
C TRP A 83 6.11 -4.38 -0.94
N GLY A 84 7.24 -3.74 -1.20
CA GLY A 84 8.32 -4.30 -2.02
C GLY A 84 8.96 -5.53 -1.36
N GLY A 85 9.25 -5.44 -0.06
CA GLY A 85 9.82 -6.56 0.70
C GLY A 85 8.87 -7.75 0.80
N ALA A 86 7.59 -7.52 1.05
CA ALA A 86 6.58 -8.58 1.17
C ALA A 86 6.33 -9.28 -0.18
N ALA A 87 6.24 -8.52 -1.27
CA ALA A 87 6.08 -9.10 -2.61
C ALA A 87 7.28 -9.97 -2.99
N LEU A 88 8.51 -9.52 -2.68
CA LEU A 88 9.71 -10.26 -2.99
C LEU A 88 9.83 -11.54 -2.14
N LEU A 89 9.54 -11.45 -0.84
CA LEU A 89 9.50 -12.61 0.05
C LEU A 89 8.45 -13.63 -0.42
N ALA A 90 7.26 -13.18 -0.81
CA ALA A 90 6.21 -14.06 -1.33
C ALA A 90 6.64 -14.79 -2.61
N VAL A 91 7.37 -14.12 -3.50
CA VAL A 91 7.88 -14.72 -4.75
C VAL A 91 9.03 -15.70 -4.50
N GLU A 92 9.89 -15.43 -3.52
CA GLU A 92 11.01 -16.30 -3.14
C GLU A 92 10.56 -17.56 -2.41
N SER A 93 9.58 -17.43 -1.52
CA SER A 93 8.99 -18.56 -0.81
C SER A 93 8.07 -19.42 -1.70
N ALA A 94 7.73 -18.96 -2.90
CA ALA A 94 6.76 -19.64 -3.77
C ALA A 94 7.38 -20.77 -4.62
N PRO A 95 6.62 -21.87 -4.87
CA PRO A 95 7.00 -22.90 -5.82
C PRO A 95 7.22 -22.33 -7.24
N LYS A 96 8.13 -22.94 -8.02
CA LYS A 96 8.58 -22.44 -9.34
C LYS A 96 7.45 -22.04 -10.31
N ASN A 97 6.28 -22.70 -10.26
CA ASN A 97 5.13 -22.45 -11.15
C ASN A 97 3.93 -21.77 -10.46
N LYS A 98 4.09 -21.23 -9.24
CA LYS A 98 3.00 -20.58 -8.48
C LYS A 98 3.39 -19.19 -7.96
N LYS A 99 4.41 -18.58 -8.57
CA LYS A 99 4.99 -17.33 -8.09
C LYS A 99 4.03 -16.14 -8.22
N ALA A 100 3.27 -16.04 -9.31
CA ALA A 100 2.29 -14.96 -9.45
C ALA A 100 1.13 -15.15 -8.46
N PHE A 101 0.64 -16.39 -8.30
CA PHE A 101 -0.41 -16.70 -7.35
C PHE A 101 -0.01 -16.37 -5.90
N TYR A 102 1.18 -16.76 -5.45
CA TYR A 102 1.67 -16.42 -4.11
C TYR A 102 1.90 -14.92 -3.92
N SER A 103 2.47 -14.24 -4.93
CA SER A 103 2.63 -12.78 -4.89
C SER A 103 1.30 -12.02 -4.86
N SER A 104 0.23 -12.60 -5.41
CA SER A 104 -1.11 -12.01 -5.42
C SER A 104 -1.69 -11.85 -4.02
N GLY A 105 -1.24 -12.67 -3.06
CA GLY A 105 -1.63 -12.57 -1.66
C GLY A 105 -1.34 -11.20 -1.04
N VAL A 106 -0.26 -10.53 -1.45
CA VAL A 106 0.07 -9.16 -1.00
C VAL A 106 -0.98 -8.15 -1.48
N GLN A 107 -1.54 -8.36 -2.67
CA GLN A 107 -2.53 -7.48 -3.27
C GLN A 107 -3.95 -7.77 -2.74
N ILE A 108 -4.27 -9.04 -2.46
CA ILE A 108 -5.49 -9.43 -1.73
C ILE A 108 -5.48 -8.85 -0.32
N GLY A 109 -4.32 -8.84 0.37
CA GLY A 109 -4.19 -8.23 1.69
C GLY A 109 -4.62 -6.76 1.74
N TYR A 110 -4.35 -6.00 0.67
CA TYR A 110 -4.86 -4.63 0.53
C TYR A 110 -6.40 -4.59 0.43
N GLY A 111 -6.99 -5.47 -0.39
CA GLY A 111 -8.45 -5.56 -0.54
C GLY A 111 -9.15 -5.96 0.76
N VAL A 112 -8.66 -7.01 1.44
CA VAL A 112 -9.19 -7.45 2.74
C VAL A 112 -9.04 -6.34 3.79
N GLY A 113 -7.89 -5.67 3.84
CA GLY A 113 -7.68 -4.55 4.75
C GLY A 113 -8.66 -3.40 4.51
N LEU A 114 -8.94 -3.07 3.24
CA LEU A 114 -9.92 -2.05 2.87
C LEU A 114 -11.35 -2.45 3.28
N LEU A 115 -11.73 -3.71 3.07
CA LEU A 115 -13.04 -4.23 3.47
C LEU A 115 -13.21 -4.19 5.00
N LEU A 116 -12.20 -4.62 5.76
CA LEU A 116 -12.21 -4.55 7.22
C LEU A 116 -12.27 -3.11 7.73
N ALA A 117 -11.49 -2.21 7.15
CA ALA A 117 -11.51 -0.79 7.51
C ALA A 117 -12.87 -0.15 7.23
N THR A 118 -13.44 -0.43 6.06
CA THR A 118 -14.75 0.12 5.65
C THR A 118 -15.88 -0.46 6.50
N GLY A 119 -15.86 -1.77 6.76
CA GLY A 119 -16.82 -2.43 7.63
C GLY A 119 -16.77 -1.88 9.06
N LEU A 120 -15.56 -1.66 9.60
CA LEU A 120 -15.40 -1.06 10.92
C LEU A 120 -15.93 0.38 10.97
N VAL A 121 -15.61 1.21 9.97
CA VAL A 121 -16.15 2.58 9.88
C VAL A 121 -17.67 2.57 9.77
N SER A 122 -18.24 1.72 8.91
CA SER A 122 -19.68 1.58 8.75
C SER A 122 -20.37 1.16 10.05
N LEU A 123 -19.79 0.19 10.78
CA LEU A 123 -20.31 -0.24 12.08
C LEU A 123 -20.26 0.89 13.12
N ILE A 124 -19.18 1.67 13.16
CA ILE A 124 -19.09 2.82 14.06
C ILE A 124 -20.13 3.87 13.67
N SER A 125 -20.23 4.23 12.38
CA SER A 125 -21.22 5.18 11.87
C SER A 125 -22.66 4.76 12.16
N ALA A 126 -22.98 3.47 12.09
CA ALA A 126 -24.33 2.97 12.39
C ALA A 126 -24.71 3.07 13.88
N ASN A 127 -23.72 3.07 14.78
CA ASN A 127 -23.93 3.13 16.23
C ASN A 127 -23.70 4.54 16.82
N THR A 128 -23.39 5.53 16.00
CA THR A 128 -22.92 6.85 16.44
C THR A 128 -23.65 7.94 15.67
N SER A 129 -24.04 9.04 16.31
CA SER A 129 -24.57 10.21 15.57
C SER A 129 -23.45 10.93 14.80
N ASP A 130 -23.79 11.73 13.78
CA ASP A 130 -22.79 12.46 12.99
C ASP A 130 -21.85 13.33 13.84
N GLU A 131 -22.39 14.00 14.87
CA GLU A 131 -21.62 14.79 15.82
C GLU A 131 -20.66 13.94 16.67
N GLN A 132 -21.12 12.78 17.12
CA GLN A 132 -20.29 11.85 17.88
C GLN A 132 -19.20 11.21 17.00
N PHE A 133 -19.51 10.94 15.72
CA PHE A 133 -18.54 10.39 14.77
C PHE A 133 -17.41 11.39 14.51
N LEU A 134 -17.76 12.67 14.28
CA LEU A 134 -16.80 13.75 14.04
C LEU A 134 -16.00 14.12 15.29
N SER A 135 -16.56 13.98 16.48
CA SER A 135 -15.86 14.30 17.73
C SER A 135 -14.86 13.23 18.15
N TRP A 136 -15.23 11.94 18.08
CA TRP A 136 -14.33 10.85 18.52
C TRP A 136 -14.44 9.56 17.71
N GLY A 137 -15.58 9.26 17.08
CA GLY A 137 -15.80 7.99 16.37
C GLY A 137 -14.76 7.72 15.27
N TRP A 138 -14.31 8.75 14.56
CA TRP A 138 -13.27 8.61 13.52
C TRP A 138 -11.91 8.14 14.05
N ARG A 139 -11.63 8.26 15.36
CA ARG A 139 -10.34 7.85 15.97
C ARG A 139 -10.26 6.34 16.20
N LEU A 140 -11.40 5.69 16.43
CA LEU A 140 -11.46 4.26 16.76
C LEU A 140 -10.81 3.36 15.70
N PRO A 141 -11.03 3.53 14.37
CA PRO A 141 -10.37 2.69 13.36
C PRO A 141 -8.84 2.81 13.40
N PHE A 142 -8.31 4.01 13.68
CA PHE A 142 -6.88 4.23 13.80
C PHE A 142 -6.30 3.53 15.03
N LEU A 143 -7.00 3.57 16.16
CA LEU A 143 -6.57 2.87 17.38
C LEU A 143 -6.68 1.35 17.24
N PHE A 144 -7.74 0.86 16.57
CA PHE A 144 -7.92 -0.56 16.29
C PHE A 144 -6.82 -1.14 15.39
N SER A 145 -6.13 -0.30 14.59
CA SER A 145 -4.98 -0.73 13.81
C SER A 145 -3.86 -1.35 14.66
N VAL A 146 -3.77 -1.01 15.96
CA VAL A 146 -2.81 -1.63 16.90
C VAL A 146 -3.05 -3.13 17.00
N VAL A 147 -4.30 -3.57 17.03
CA VAL A 147 -4.65 -5.00 17.08
C VAL A 147 -4.18 -5.70 15.80
N LEU A 148 -4.38 -5.07 14.65
CA LEU A 148 -3.93 -5.61 13.35
C LEU A 148 -2.40 -5.68 13.28
N VAL A 149 -1.70 -4.70 13.82
CA VAL A 149 -0.23 -4.66 13.88
C VAL A 149 0.28 -5.77 14.79
N LEU A 150 -0.30 -5.94 15.98
CA LEU A 150 0.06 -7.03 16.89
C LEU A 150 -0.18 -8.41 16.26
N ALA A 151 -1.31 -8.60 15.59
CA ALA A 151 -1.60 -9.83 14.85
C ALA A 151 -0.58 -10.07 13.73
N ALA A 152 -0.24 -9.05 12.95
CA ALA A 152 0.77 -9.13 11.90
C ALA A 152 2.15 -9.49 12.45
N LEU A 153 2.53 -8.92 13.60
CA LEU A 153 3.79 -9.23 14.27
C LEU A 153 3.81 -10.65 14.83
N TRP A 154 2.70 -11.12 15.40
CA TRP A 154 2.56 -12.50 15.88
C TRP A 154 2.72 -13.52 14.75
N ILE A 155 2.06 -13.29 13.61
CA ILE A 155 2.19 -14.13 12.42
C ILE A 155 3.65 -14.09 11.91
N ARG A 156 4.27 -12.91 11.87
CA ARG A 156 5.65 -12.74 11.38
C ARG A 156 6.69 -13.38 12.30
N ASN A 157 6.46 -13.43 13.61
CA ASN A 157 7.38 -14.09 14.53
C ASN A 157 7.57 -15.57 14.17
N GLY A 158 6.51 -16.25 13.71
CA GLY A 158 6.55 -17.65 13.30
C GLY A 158 7.19 -17.95 11.94
N MET A 159 7.52 -16.94 11.13
CA MET A 159 8.14 -17.16 9.81
C MET A 159 9.66 -17.38 9.94
N SER A 160 10.22 -18.37 9.25
CA SER A 160 11.68 -18.51 9.11
C SER A 160 12.27 -17.36 8.28
N GLU A 161 13.54 -17.07 8.47
CA GLU A 161 14.22 -16.06 7.65
C GLU A 161 14.36 -16.60 6.20
N SER A 162 14.49 -15.72 5.19
CA SER A 162 14.57 -16.18 3.79
C SER A 162 15.75 -17.15 3.64
N ALA A 163 15.54 -18.30 3.01
CA ALA A 163 16.56 -19.32 2.78
C ALA A 163 17.80 -18.74 2.06
N GLU A 164 17.62 -17.71 1.22
CA GLU A 164 18.73 -17.00 0.59
C GLU A 164 19.60 -16.21 1.60
N PHE A 165 18.98 -15.62 2.63
CA PHE A 165 19.70 -14.94 3.70
C PHE A 165 20.43 -15.94 4.61
N GLU A 166 19.80 -17.06 4.94
CA GLU A 166 20.45 -18.14 5.69
C GLU A 166 21.65 -18.71 4.91
N HIS A 167 21.52 -18.92 3.59
CA HIS A 167 22.62 -19.37 2.74
C HIS A 167 23.76 -18.33 2.62
N GLN A 168 23.46 -17.03 2.58
CA GLN A 168 24.48 -15.98 2.59
C GLN A 168 25.20 -15.86 3.94
N GLN A 169 24.48 -16.02 5.04
CA GLN A 169 25.04 -15.96 6.39
C GLN A 169 25.89 -17.20 6.70
N GLN A 170 25.46 -18.39 6.27
CA GLN A 170 26.22 -19.64 6.42
C GLN A 170 27.52 -19.66 5.61
N LYS A 171 27.58 -18.99 4.46
CA LYS A 171 28.78 -19.00 3.61
C LYS A 171 29.94 -18.15 4.14
N LYS A 172 29.80 -17.40 5.25
CA LYS A 172 30.84 -16.47 5.80
C LYS A 172 31.65 -15.79 4.69
N MET A 173 30.99 -15.33 3.61
CA MET A 173 31.72 -14.57 2.59
C MET A 173 32.20 -13.30 3.30
N PRO A 174 33.52 -13.03 3.33
CA PRO A 174 34.04 -11.84 3.98
C PRO A 174 33.35 -10.65 3.35
N ALA A 175 32.67 -9.84 4.17
CA ALA A 175 31.85 -8.68 3.82
C ALA A 175 32.10 -8.23 2.37
N ALA A 176 31.40 -8.86 1.41
CA ALA A 176 31.82 -8.80 0.02
C ALA A 176 31.72 -7.36 -0.45
N ALA A 177 32.90 -6.74 -0.52
CA ALA A 177 33.27 -5.44 -1.04
C ALA A 177 32.08 -4.52 -1.37
N LYS A 178 31.83 -3.52 -0.51
CA LYS A 178 31.07 -2.28 -0.79
C LYS A 178 30.24 -2.32 -2.09
N LYS A 179 29.26 -3.23 -2.21
CA LYS A 179 28.42 -3.23 -3.41
C LYS A 179 27.58 -1.96 -3.33
N ARG A 180 27.76 -1.11 -4.34
CA ARG A 180 27.06 0.15 -4.55
C ARG A 180 25.56 -0.09 -4.40
N LEU A 181 24.80 0.95 -4.03
CA LEU A 181 23.35 0.89 -3.85
C LEU A 181 22.73 0.04 -4.98
N PRO A 182 22.15 -1.15 -4.70
CA PRO A 182 21.69 -2.08 -5.73
C PRO A 182 20.65 -1.44 -6.67
N VAL A 183 19.89 -0.48 -6.17
CA VAL A 183 18.96 0.35 -6.96
C VAL A 183 19.69 1.23 -7.98
N VAL A 184 20.80 1.86 -7.57
CA VAL A 184 21.60 2.73 -8.43
C VAL A 184 22.31 1.88 -9.49
N GLU A 185 22.85 0.72 -9.11
CA GLU A 185 23.47 -0.20 -10.06
C GLU A 185 22.46 -0.74 -11.09
N ALA A 186 21.24 -1.11 -10.65
CA ALA A 186 20.17 -1.54 -11.56
C ALA A 186 19.72 -0.44 -12.53
N LEU A 187 19.64 0.81 -12.07
CA LEU A 187 19.31 1.97 -12.90
C LEU A 187 20.35 2.17 -14.01
N PHE A 188 21.65 2.05 -13.69
CA PHE A 188 22.72 2.22 -14.69
C PHE A 188 22.91 1.00 -15.60
N ARG A 189 22.64 -0.22 -15.12
CA ARG A 189 22.78 -1.45 -15.93
C ARG A 189 21.61 -1.67 -16.90
N HIS A 190 20.39 -1.33 -16.50
CA HIS A 190 19.19 -1.57 -17.30
C HIS A 190 18.20 -0.39 -17.24
N PRO A 191 18.59 0.82 -17.73
CA PRO A 191 17.77 2.03 -17.62
C PRO A 191 16.42 1.88 -18.32
N GLY A 192 16.37 1.22 -19.48
CA GLY A 192 15.12 1.02 -20.23
C GLY A 192 14.10 0.12 -19.51
N ALA A 193 14.55 -0.98 -18.90
CA ALA A 193 13.67 -1.85 -18.12
C ALA A 193 13.20 -1.16 -16.83
N PHE A 194 14.09 -0.40 -16.18
CA PHE A 194 13.78 0.32 -14.95
C PHE A 194 12.75 1.43 -15.19
N LEU A 195 12.94 2.26 -16.24
CA LEU A 195 11.99 3.29 -16.63
C LEU A 195 10.63 2.70 -17.02
N LEU A 196 10.61 1.56 -17.72
CA LEU A 196 9.38 0.87 -18.05
C LEU A 196 8.62 0.43 -16.78
N ILE A 197 9.32 -0.15 -15.79
CA ILE A 197 8.69 -0.54 -14.51
C ILE A 197 8.11 0.68 -13.80
N ILE A 198 8.84 1.79 -13.76
CA ILE A 198 8.35 3.05 -13.16
C ILE A 198 7.11 3.54 -13.90
N ALA A 199 7.13 3.60 -15.24
CA ALA A 199 6.02 4.08 -16.05
C ALA A 199 4.76 3.22 -15.87
N LEU A 200 4.92 1.89 -15.88
CA LEU A 200 3.83 0.95 -15.64
C LEU A 200 3.24 1.12 -14.25
N ARG A 201 4.07 1.30 -13.22
CA ARG A 201 3.58 1.54 -11.85
C ARG A 201 2.92 2.89 -11.68
N LEU A 202 3.48 3.94 -12.29
CA LEU A 202 2.89 5.27 -12.25
C LEU A 202 1.50 5.27 -12.89
N CYS A 203 1.34 4.63 -14.05
CA CYS A 203 0.06 4.50 -14.73
C CYS A 203 -0.99 3.77 -13.88
N GLU A 204 -0.59 2.66 -13.23
CA GLU A 204 -1.47 1.90 -12.35
C GLU A 204 -1.91 2.71 -11.12
N LEU A 205 -0.96 3.32 -10.41
CA LEU A 205 -1.21 4.10 -9.20
C LEU A 205 -2.07 5.34 -9.51
N LEU A 206 -1.75 6.07 -10.59
CA LEU A 206 -2.50 7.26 -10.99
C LEU A 206 -3.95 6.92 -11.32
N THR A 207 -4.17 5.84 -12.08
CA THR A 207 -5.52 5.38 -12.43
C THR A 207 -6.30 5.01 -11.17
N MET A 208 -5.69 4.25 -10.24
CA MET A 208 -6.33 3.85 -9.00
C MET A 208 -6.79 5.07 -8.19
N TYR A 209 -5.92 6.07 -7.99
CA TYR A 209 -6.26 7.24 -7.17
C TYR A 209 -7.26 8.19 -7.83
N ILE A 210 -7.23 8.35 -9.15
CA ILE A 210 -8.25 9.13 -9.87
C ILE A 210 -9.63 8.51 -9.62
N VAL A 211 -9.75 7.19 -9.75
CA VAL A 211 -11.03 6.49 -9.56
C VAL A 211 -11.45 6.47 -8.08
N THR A 212 -10.55 6.18 -7.15
CA THR A 212 -10.96 5.97 -5.74
C THR A 212 -11.09 7.26 -4.93
N ALA A 213 -10.25 8.26 -5.20
CA ALA A 213 -10.19 9.48 -4.38
C ALA A 213 -10.82 10.68 -5.10
N PHE A 214 -10.44 10.91 -6.36
CA PHE A 214 -10.95 12.05 -7.11
C PHE A 214 -12.42 11.86 -7.50
N ALA A 215 -12.81 10.71 -8.06
CA ALA A 215 -14.20 10.47 -8.45
C ALA A 215 -15.16 10.51 -7.25
N LEU A 216 -14.75 10.00 -6.08
CA LEU A 216 -15.53 10.10 -4.83
C LEU A 216 -15.73 11.56 -4.41
N ASN A 217 -14.65 12.34 -4.38
CA ASN A 217 -14.71 13.74 -3.96
C ASN A 217 -15.52 14.60 -4.95
N TYR A 218 -15.26 14.43 -6.25
CA TYR A 218 -15.97 15.14 -7.31
C TYR A 218 -17.46 14.80 -7.32
N SER A 219 -17.82 13.52 -7.16
CA SER A 219 -19.23 13.11 -7.21
C SER A 219 -20.03 13.53 -5.98
N THR A 220 -19.40 13.58 -4.81
CA THR A 220 -20.06 14.05 -3.58
C THR A 220 -20.15 15.57 -3.49
N GLN A 221 -19.15 16.31 -4.00
CA GLN A 221 -19.14 17.78 -3.92
C GLN A 221 -19.79 18.48 -5.11
N ASN A 222 -19.66 17.95 -6.33
CA ASN A 222 -20.13 18.62 -7.55
C ASN A 222 -21.40 18.00 -8.15
N LEU A 223 -21.59 16.67 -8.00
CA LEU A 223 -22.74 15.96 -8.57
C LEU A 223 -23.88 15.71 -7.56
N GLY A 224 -23.67 16.03 -6.27
CA GLY A 224 -24.68 15.87 -5.22
C GLY A 224 -25.06 14.42 -4.91
N LEU A 225 -24.26 13.45 -5.37
CA LEU A 225 -24.56 12.03 -5.19
C LEU A 225 -24.31 11.60 -3.73
N PRO A 226 -25.16 10.72 -3.17
CA PRO A 226 -25.02 10.26 -1.79
C PRO A 226 -23.70 9.48 -1.61
N ARG A 227 -22.94 9.83 -0.57
CA ARG A 227 -21.65 9.21 -0.22
C ARG A 227 -21.75 7.68 -0.09
N GLU A 228 -22.87 7.19 0.44
CA GLU A 228 -23.19 5.77 0.60
C GLU A 228 -23.10 4.99 -0.71
N LEU A 229 -23.54 5.58 -1.82
CA LEU A 229 -23.53 4.92 -3.14
C LEU A 229 -22.09 4.62 -3.59
N PHE A 230 -21.17 5.56 -3.42
CA PHE A 230 -19.76 5.35 -3.77
C PHE A 230 -19.02 4.45 -2.79
N LEU A 231 -19.37 4.47 -1.50
CA LEU A 231 -18.84 3.52 -0.52
C LEU A 231 -19.26 2.09 -0.91
N ASN A 232 -20.52 1.87 -1.28
CA ASN A 232 -21.03 0.58 -1.75
C ASN A 232 -20.37 0.12 -3.06
N ILE A 233 -20.16 1.02 -4.02
CA ILE A 233 -19.40 0.72 -5.24
C ILE A 233 -17.95 0.33 -4.90
N GLY A 234 -17.29 1.07 -4.00
CA GLY A 234 -15.93 0.76 -3.56
C GLY A 234 -15.84 -0.61 -2.87
N LEU A 235 -16.83 -0.96 -2.05
CA LEU A 235 -16.95 -2.29 -1.42
C LEU A 235 -17.14 -3.40 -2.46
N LEU A 236 -18.05 -3.21 -3.44
CA LEU A 236 -18.27 -4.17 -4.52
C LEU A 236 -17.01 -4.37 -5.36
N VAL A 237 -16.35 -3.28 -5.78
CA VAL A 237 -15.10 -3.32 -6.54
C VAL A 237 -14.00 -4.00 -5.73
N GLY A 238 -13.88 -3.69 -4.44
CA GLY A 238 -12.92 -4.34 -3.54
C GLY A 238 -13.18 -5.84 -3.40
N GLY A 239 -14.44 -6.24 -3.25
CA GLY A 239 -14.86 -7.64 -3.17
C GLY A 239 -14.58 -8.41 -4.45
N ILE A 240 -14.95 -7.84 -5.61
CA ILE A 240 -14.63 -8.41 -6.93
C ILE A 240 -13.11 -8.51 -7.09
N SER A 241 -12.35 -7.49 -6.69
CA SER A 241 -10.89 -7.48 -6.77
C SER A 241 -10.25 -8.61 -5.95
N CYS A 242 -10.80 -8.91 -4.77
CA CYS A 242 -10.30 -10.01 -3.95
C CYS A 242 -10.42 -11.39 -4.65
N LEU A 243 -11.36 -11.55 -5.57
CA LEU A 243 -11.54 -12.77 -6.36
C LEU A 243 -10.81 -12.73 -7.70
N THR A 244 -10.84 -11.60 -8.41
CA THR A 244 -10.24 -11.49 -9.74
C THR A 244 -8.71 -11.50 -9.69
N ILE A 245 -8.10 -10.85 -8.68
CA ILE A 245 -6.64 -10.82 -8.50
C ILE A 245 -6.03 -12.23 -8.46
N PRO A 246 -6.45 -13.16 -7.58
CA PRO A 246 -5.90 -14.52 -7.56
C PRO A 246 -6.23 -15.31 -8.82
N CYS A 247 -7.42 -15.12 -9.42
CA CYS A 247 -7.80 -15.79 -10.67
C CYS A 247 -6.88 -15.40 -11.83
N PHE A 248 -6.62 -14.11 -12.02
CA PHE A 248 -5.69 -13.63 -13.05
C PHE A 248 -4.23 -13.96 -12.72
N ALA A 249 -3.85 -14.01 -11.45
CA ALA A 249 -2.53 -14.45 -11.03
C ALA A 249 -2.29 -15.95 -11.32
N TRP A 250 -3.30 -16.80 -11.09
CA TRP A 250 -3.27 -18.21 -11.48
C TRP A 250 -3.21 -18.37 -13.00
N LEU A 251 -4.00 -17.59 -13.74
CA LEU A 251 -3.95 -17.56 -15.19
C LEU A 251 -2.55 -17.14 -15.67
N ALA A 252 -1.90 -16.18 -14.99
CA ALA A 252 -0.57 -15.67 -15.32
C ALA A 252 0.52 -16.72 -15.14
N ASP A 253 0.39 -17.54 -14.10
CA ASP A 253 1.28 -18.68 -13.88
C ASP A 253 1.06 -19.80 -14.92
N ARG A 254 -0.14 -19.95 -15.49
CA ARG A 254 -0.45 -21.00 -16.49
C ARG A 254 -0.20 -20.60 -17.95
N PHE A 255 -0.56 -19.38 -18.36
CA PHE A 255 -0.53 -18.90 -19.75
C PHE A 255 0.61 -17.92 -20.05
N GLY A 256 1.39 -17.55 -19.03
CA GLY A 256 2.54 -16.67 -19.13
C GLY A 256 2.22 -15.21 -18.80
N ARG A 257 3.02 -14.63 -17.89
CA ARG A 257 2.85 -13.28 -17.33
C ARG A 257 2.74 -12.17 -18.36
N ARG A 258 3.55 -12.24 -19.43
CA ARG A 258 3.60 -11.21 -20.49
C ARG A 258 2.27 -11.14 -21.26
N ARG A 259 1.65 -12.28 -21.59
CA ARG A 259 0.40 -12.31 -22.35
C ARG A 259 -0.73 -11.68 -21.53
N ILE A 260 -0.82 -12.03 -20.25
CA ILE A 260 -1.90 -11.55 -19.37
C ILE A 260 -1.75 -10.07 -19.01
N TYR A 261 -0.52 -9.59 -18.85
CA TYR A 261 -0.28 -8.16 -18.69
C TYR A 261 -0.73 -7.36 -19.92
N ILE A 262 -0.39 -7.84 -21.13
CA ILE A 262 -0.76 -7.17 -22.38
C ILE A 262 -2.28 -7.21 -22.61
N THR A 263 -2.95 -8.33 -22.34
CA THR A 263 -4.42 -8.40 -22.46
C THR A 263 -5.10 -7.47 -21.46
N GLY A 264 -4.61 -7.41 -20.21
CA GLY A 264 -5.14 -6.48 -19.20
C GLY A 264 -4.93 -5.02 -19.58
N ALA A 265 -3.75 -4.68 -20.10
CA ALA A 265 -3.48 -3.33 -20.61
C ALA A 265 -4.41 -2.96 -21.77
N LEU A 266 -4.58 -3.86 -22.75
CA LEU A 266 -5.44 -3.64 -23.93
C LEU A 266 -6.92 -3.49 -23.57
N ILE A 267 -7.43 -4.24 -22.59
CA ILE A 267 -8.82 -4.12 -22.11
C ILE A 267 -8.99 -2.84 -21.26
N GLY A 268 -7.98 -2.47 -20.47
CA GLY A 268 -8.04 -1.29 -19.61
C GLY A 268 -7.92 0.05 -20.35
N THR A 269 -7.29 0.11 -21.53
CA THR A 269 -7.21 1.34 -22.36
C THR A 269 -8.57 1.89 -22.81
N PRO A 270 -9.47 1.08 -23.41
CA PRO A 270 -10.76 1.57 -23.90
C PRO A 270 -11.73 1.98 -22.78
N GLU A 271 -11.73 1.32 -21.62
CA GLU A 271 -12.58 1.70 -20.48
C GLU A 271 -12.22 3.07 -19.87
N ARG A 272 -11.01 3.59 -20.13
CA ARG A 272 -10.49 4.83 -19.53
C ARG A 272 -10.68 6.07 -20.39
N LEU A 273 -10.93 5.93 -21.69
CA LEU A 273 -11.20 7.04 -22.61
C LEU A 273 -12.43 7.90 -22.22
N PRO A 274 -13.54 7.34 -21.71
CA PRO A 274 -14.70 8.15 -21.32
C PRO A 274 -14.48 9.02 -20.08
N VAL A 275 -13.54 8.67 -19.19
CA VAL A 275 -13.31 9.39 -17.91
C VAL A 275 -12.44 10.63 -18.10
N LEU A 276 -11.62 10.68 -19.16
CA LEU A 276 -10.75 11.82 -19.49
C LEU A 276 -11.42 12.83 -20.46
N TYR A 277 -12.50 12.43 -21.13
CA TYR A 277 -13.17 13.24 -22.17
C TYR A 277 -14.70 13.39 -21.94
N GLY A 278 -15.19 13.10 -20.74
CA GLY A 278 -16.58 13.35 -20.37
C GLY A 278 -16.81 14.83 -20.01
N PRO A 279 -17.79 15.52 -20.62
CA PRO A 279 -18.20 16.88 -20.23
C PRO A 279 -18.81 16.95 -18.82
#